data_AF-A0A354YUH8-F1
#
_entry.id   AF-A0A354YUH8-F1
#
_cell.length_a   1.000
_cell.length_b   1.000
_cell.length_c   1.000
_cell.angle_alpha   90.00
_cell.angle_beta   90.00
_cell.angle_gamma   90.00
#
_symmetry.space_group_name_H-M   'P 1'
#
loop_
_entity.id
_entity.type
_entity.pdbx_description
1 polymer ?
#
loop_
_entity_poly.entity_id
_entity_poly.type
_entity_poly.pdbx_seq_one_letter_code
_entity_poly.pdbx_strand_id
1 'polypeptide(L)'
;MNDTSSTVENKLFEMMQQKTESERFFMAASMFDMARLVSKAAILEDKPDISPDEARVELFRYWYWEDFDTDDRENILQAIRLINSPYD
;
A
#
# COMPACT_ATOMS: atom_id res chain seq x y z
N MET A 1 15.21 -10.36 -8.17
CA MET A 1 15.14 -11.61 -7.38
C MET A 1 16.13 -12.58 -7.99
N ASN A 2 17.23 -12.90 -7.31
CA ASN A 2 18.26 -13.82 -7.83
C ASN A 2 17.94 -15.29 -7.56
N ASP A 3 16.82 -15.55 -6.89
CA ASP A 3 16.26 -16.84 -6.51
C ASP A 3 15.26 -17.39 -7.54
N THR A 4 14.86 -16.59 -8.51
CA THR A 4 13.99 -17.01 -9.63
C THR A 4 14.83 -17.35 -10.85
N SER A 5 14.65 -18.54 -11.42
CA SER A 5 15.33 -18.90 -12.67
C SER A 5 14.75 -18.13 -13.86
N SER A 6 15.58 -17.85 -14.87
CA SER A 6 15.15 -17.14 -16.08
C SER A 6 14.01 -17.85 -16.82
N THR A 7 13.93 -19.17 -16.74
CA THR A 7 12.81 -19.95 -17.30
C THR A 7 11.48 -19.59 -16.64
N VAL A 8 11.45 -19.44 -15.31
CA VAL A 8 10.23 -19.08 -14.57
C VAL A 8 9.85 -17.63 -14.83
N GLU A 9 10.83 -16.73 -14.85
CA GLU A 9 10.62 -15.31 -15.17
C GLU A 9 10.03 -15.12 -16.58
N ASN A 10 10.61 -15.80 -17.59
CA ASN A 10 10.10 -15.77 -18.95
C ASN A 10 8.68 -16.32 -19.04
N LYS A 11 8.38 -17.40 -18.29
CA LYS A 11 7.03 -17.98 -18.28
C LYS A 11 6.00 -17.02 -17.68
N LEU A 12 6.36 -16.34 -16.59
CA LEU A 12 5.53 -15.31 -15.99
C LEU A 12 5.28 -14.17 -17.00
N PHE A 13 6.32 -13.70 -17.68
CA PHE A 13 6.20 -12.66 -18.69
C PHE A 13 5.25 -13.06 -19.83
N GLU A 14 5.39 -14.27 -20.38
CA GLU A 14 4.47 -14.79 -21.40
C GLU A 14 3.02 -14.79 -20.92
N MET A 15 2.76 -15.26 -19.70
CA MET A 15 1.41 -15.27 -19.12
C MET A 15 0.84 -13.86 -18.93
N MET A 16 1.68 -12.88 -18.61
CA MET A 16 1.26 -11.49 -18.50
C MET A 16 0.93 -10.84 -19.85
N GLN A 17 1.66 -11.21 -20.92
CA GLN A 17 1.39 -10.76 -22.28
C GLN A 17 0.09 -11.31 -22.85
N GLN A 18 -0.39 -12.47 -22.36
CA GLN A 18 -1.67 -13.06 -22.77
C GLN A 18 -2.89 -12.34 -22.19
N LYS A 19 -2.70 -11.45 -21.21
CA LYS A 19 -3.78 -10.68 -20.59
C LYS A 19 -4.11 -9.43 -21.39
N THR A 20 -5.38 -9.05 -21.38
CA THR A 20 -5.84 -7.77 -21.86
C THR A 20 -5.37 -6.62 -20.97
N GLU A 21 -5.42 -5.39 -21.49
CA GLU A 21 -5.11 -4.19 -20.71
C GLU A 21 -5.98 -4.07 -19.45
N SER A 22 -7.29 -4.32 -19.59
CA SER A 22 -8.24 -4.29 -18.47
C SER A 22 -7.92 -5.33 -17.41
N GLU A 23 -7.57 -6.56 -17.80
CA GLU A 23 -7.18 -7.59 -16.83
C GLU A 23 -5.90 -7.20 -16.08
N ARG A 24 -4.91 -6.63 -16.76
CA ARG A 24 -3.70 -6.13 -16.10
C ARG A 24 -4.01 -4.98 -15.14
N PHE A 25 -4.93 -4.10 -15.51
CA PHE A 25 -5.40 -3.02 -14.64
C PHE A 25 -6.06 -3.55 -13.37
N PHE A 26 -7.02 -4.49 -13.50
CA PHE A 26 -7.69 -5.07 -12.34
C PHE A 26 -6.77 -5.91 -11.45
N MET A 27 -5.74 -6.53 -12.03
CA MET A 27 -4.68 -7.17 -11.24
C MET A 27 -3.89 -6.16 -10.42
N ALA A 28 -3.51 -5.02 -10.99
CA ALA A 28 -2.83 -3.97 -10.23
C ALA A 28 -3.73 -3.39 -9.13
N ALA A 29 -5.01 -3.17 -9.43
CA ALA A 29 -5.99 -2.69 -8.46
C ALA A 29 -6.20 -3.68 -7.30
N SER A 30 -6.30 -4.99 -7.59
CA SER A 30 -6.46 -5.99 -6.54
C SER A 30 -5.21 -6.13 -5.66
N MET A 31 -4.02 -5.94 -6.22
CA MET A 31 -2.79 -5.87 -5.43
C MET A 31 -2.77 -4.65 -4.49
N PHE A 32 -3.28 -3.51 -4.93
CA PHE A 32 -3.44 -2.33 -4.08
C PHE A 32 -4.40 -2.60 -2.91
N ASP A 33 -5.56 -3.21 -3.19
CA ASP A 33 -6.53 -3.58 -2.15
C ASP A 33 -5.92 -4.56 -1.13
N MET A 34 -5.17 -5.55 -1.62
CA MET A 34 -4.47 -6.50 -0.77
C MET A 34 -3.42 -5.81 0.11
N ALA A 35 -2.58 -4.95 -0.47
CA ALA A 35 -1.55 -4.22 0.27
C ALA A 35 -2.17 -3.36 1.37
N ARG A 36 -3.25 -2.64 1.06
CA ARG A 36 -4.01 -1.84 2.04
C ARG A 36 -4.56 -2.70 3.16
N LEU A 37 -5.16 -3.85 2.84
CA LEU A 37 -5.73 -4.77 3.83
C LEU A 37 -4.66 -5.33 4.77
N VAL A 38 -3.52 -5.78 4.23
CA VAL A 38 -2.42 -6.34 5.03
C VAL A 38 -1.81 -5.28 5.95
N SER A 39 -1.51 -4.09 5.44
CA SER A 39 -0.96 -3.02 6.28
C SER A 39 -1.93 -2.57 7.37
N LYS A 40 -3.22 -2.45 7.04
CA LYS A 40 -4.25 -2.10 8.03
C LYS A 40 -4.33 -3.15 9.13
N ALA A 41 -4.34 -4.44 8.77
CA ALA A 41 -4.37 -5.52 9.74
C ALA A 41 -3.15 -5.48 10.68
N ALA A 42 -1.95 -5.27 10.13
CA ALA A 42 -0.73 -5.14 10.92
C ALA A 42 -0.77 -3.95 11.90
N ILE A 43 -1.27 -2.78 11.44
CA ILE A 43 -1.41 -1.60 12.31
C ILE A 43 -2.41 -1.86 13.44
N LEU A 44 -3.56 -2.49 13.15
CA LEU A 44 -4.57 -2.79 14.16
C LEU A 44 -4.13 -3.90 15.13
N GLU A 45 -3.30 -4.83 14.68
CA GLU A 45 -2.70 -5.85 15.55
C GLU A 45 -1.73 -5.23 16.56
N ASP A 46 -0.88 -4.28 16.11
CA ASP A 46 0.06 -3.56 16.97
C ASP A 46 -0.64 -2.54 17.89
N LYS A 47 -1.69 -1.87 17.39
CA LYS A 47 -2.43 -0.80 18.09
C LYS A 47 -3.96 -1.01 18.01
N PRO A 48 -4.53 -1.93 18.81
CA PRO A 48 -5.94 -2.32 18.70
C PRO A 48 -6.96 -1.20 18.88
N ASP A 49 -6.65 -0.20 19.71
CA ASP A 49 -7.55 0.91 20.06
C ASP A 49 -7.19 2.23 19.33
N ILE A 50 -6.41 2.15 18.24
CA ILE A 50 -6.00 3.33 17.48
C ILE A 50 -7.21 4.07 16.89
N SER A 51 -7.20 5.39 16.99
CA SER A 51 -8.24 6.21 16.38
C SER A 51 -8.12 6.23 14.84
N PRO A 52 -9.22 6.48 14.11
CA PRO A 52 -9.20 6.49 12.64
C PRO A 52 -8.18 7.45 12.01
N ASP A 53 -7.96 8.61 12.62
CA ASP A 53 -6.99 9.62 12.19
C ASP A 53 -5.54 9.17 12.40
N GLU A 54 -5.23 8.60 13.57
CA GLU A 54 -3.90 8.08 13.85
C GLU A 54 -3.61 6.80 13.04
N ALA A 55 -4.62 6.00 12.72
CA ALA A 55 -4.44 4.85 11.81
C ALA A 55 -4.02 5.27 10.39
N ARG A 56 -4.53 6.41 9.90
CA ARG A 56 -4.07 7.01 8.63
C ARG A 56 -2.65 7.53 8.72
N VAL A 57 -2.28 8.12 9.86
CA VAL A 57 -0.90 8.55 10.14
C VAL A 57 0.05 7.36 10.10
N GLU A 58 -0.29 6.25 10.75
CA GLU A 58 0.51 5.03 10.72
C GLU A 58 0.62 4.44 9.31
N LEU A 59 -0.47 4.47 8.53
CA LEU A 59 -0.43 4.04 7.14
C LEU A 59 0.50 4.92 6.29
N PHE A 60 0.46 6.24 6.47
CA PHE A 60 1.39 7.16 5.81
C PHE A 60 2.83 6.85 6.20
N ARG A 61 3.09 6.62 7.50
CA ARG A 61 4.43 6.23 7.98
C ARG A 61 4.91 4.92 7.36
N TYR A 62 4.02 3.95 7.23
CA TYR A 62 4.35 2.63 6.70
C TYR A 62 4.77 2.67 5.23
N TRP A 63 4.05 3.44 4.40
CA TRP A 63 4.22 3.41 2.96
C TRP A 63 5.07 4.54 2.39
N TYR A 64 5.03 5.72 2.99
CA TYR A 64 5.48 6.95 2.34
C TYR A 64 6.43 7.78 3.19
N TRP A 65 6.77 7.35 4.41
CA TRP A 65 7.60 8.17 5.31
C TRP A 65 8.90 8.60 4.65
N GLU A 66 9.62 7.66 4.04
CA GLU A 66 10.93 7.91 3.45
C GLU A 66 10.90 8.69 2.13
N ASP A 67 9.72 8.94 1.56
CA ASP A 67 9.56 9.67 0.30
C ASP A 67 9.55 11.19 0.48
N PHE A 68 9.34 11.67 1.71
CA PHE A 68 9.21 13.09 2.03
C PHE A 68 10.27 13.55 3.03
N ASP A 69 10.63 14.84 2.98
CA ASP A 69 11.48 15.45 3.99
C ASP A 69 10.70 15.78 5.28
N THR A 70 11.39 16.26 6.30
CA THR A 70 10.79 16.55 7.61
C THR A 70 9.66 17.58 7.54
N ASP A 71 9.81 18.61 6.71
CA ASP A 71 8.85 19.71 6.65
C ASP A 71 7.57 19.24 5.94
N ASP A 72 7.72 18.51 4.84
CA ASP A 72 6.59 17.92 4.12
C ASP A 72 5.88 16.84 4.96
N ARG A 73 6.63 16.00 5.69
CA ARG A 73 6.06 15.01 6.61
C ARG A 73 5.15 15.68 7.64
N GLU A 74 5.60 16.74 8.30
CA GLU A 74 4.80 17.42 9.31
C GLU A 74 3.52 18.03 8.72
N ASN A 75 3.64 18.70 7.57
CA ASN A 75 2.48 19.27 6.87
C ASN A 75 1.45 18.20 6.50
N ILE A 76 1.91 17.05 5.99
CA ILE A 76 1.05 15.93 5.62
C ILE A 76 0.37 15.32 6.86
N LEU A 77 1.12 15.11 7.94
CA LEU A 77 0.57 14.57 9.19
C LEU A 77 -0.53 15.47 9.77
N GLN A 78 -0.33 16.78 9.74
CA GLN A 78 -1.36 17.74 10.15
C GLN A 78 -2.59 17.65 9.25
N ALA A 79 -2.40 17.62 7.93
CA ALA A 79 -3.49 17.52 6.98
C ALA A 79 -4.31 16.23 7.15
N ILE A 80 -3.67 15.09 7.40
CA ILE A 80 -4.33 13.79 7.63
C ILE A 80 -5.26 13.86 8.84
N ARG A 81 -4.81 14.46 9.95
CA ARG A 81 -5.59 14.56 11.19
C ARG A 81 -6.83 15.45 11.08
N LEU A 82 -6.89 16.31 10.09
CA LEU A 82 -8.07 17.14 9.80
C LEU A 82 -9.15 16.38 9.01
N ILE A 83 -8.86 15.17 8.53
CA ILE A 83 -9.81 14.39 7.73
C ILE A 83 -10.82 13.70 8.63
N ASN A 84 -12.06 14.21 8.61
CA ASN A 84 -13.19 13.63 9.34
C ASN A 84 -13.89 12.55 8.52
N SER A 85 -13.21 11.44 8.27
CA SER A 85 -13.78 10.28 7.55
C SER A 85 -13.46 8.99 8.30
N PRO A 86 -14.35 7.98 8.26
CA PRO A 86 -14.06 6.67 8.83
C PRO A 86 -12.82 6.06 8.19
N TYR A 87 -12.05 5.31 8.96
CA TYR A 87 -10.89 4.58 8.45
C TYR A 87 -11.34 3.20 7.96
N ASP A 88 -12.00 3.20 6.80
CA ASP A 88 -12.45 1.99 6.11
C ASP A 88 -11.30 1.27 5.41
#